data_AF-N9KAB8-F1
#
_entry.id   AF-N9KAB8-F1
#
_cell.length_a   1.000
_cell.length_b   1.000
_cell.length_c   1.000
_cell.angle_alpha   90.00
_cell.angle_beta   90.00
_cell.angle_gamma   90.00
#
_symmetry.space_group_name_H-M   'P 1'
#
loop_
_entity.id
_entity.type
_entity.pdbx_description
1 polymer ?
#
loop_
_entity_poly.entity_id
_entity_poly.type
_entity_poly.pdbx_seq_one_letter_code
_entity_poly.pdbx_strand_id
1 'polypeptide(L)'
;MADFYEFIVCSIVMKIKILSLGLISILFVGCNKQPEVKTEQAQESFEVVDNKISEYMDILDNPDTPKQEQTRVLCKDYPNLYESKYIPALLKLAPKDYSKEKLMSDLKVSTDYYAEKLDIVCK
;
A
#
# COMPACT_ATOMS: atom_id res chain seq x y z
N MET A 1 -16.62 -20.62 -3.01
CA MET A 1 -15.92 -20.05 -4.20
C MET A 1 -16.31 -20.76 -5.51
N ALA A 2 -17.27 -21.70 -5.51
CA ALA A 2 -17.78 -22.37 -6.72
C ALA A 2 -19.25 -22.01 -7.03
N ASP A 3 -20.04 -21.60 -6.03
CA ASP A 3 -21.51 -21.58 -6.14
C ASP A 3 -22.08 -20.28 -6.73
N PHE A 4 -21.31 -19.19 -6.71
CA PHE A 4 -21.74 -17.91 -7.31
C PHE A 4 -21.51 -17.89 -8.85
N TYR A 5 -20.55 -18.69 -9.33
CA TYR A 5 -20.22 -18.80 -10.76
C TYR A 5 -21.29 -19.58 -11.53
N GLU A 6 -21.83 -20.67 -10.96
CA GLU A 6 -22.95 -21.44 -11.49
C GLU A 6 -24.21 -20.58 -11.71
N PHE A 7 -24.52 -19.69 -10.76
CA PHE A 7 -25.72 -18.85 -10.81
C PHE A 7 -25.67 -17.78 -11.91
N ILE A 8 -24.47 -17.26 -12.21
CA ILE A 8 -24.25 -16.30 -13.30
C ILE A 8 -24.25 -17.00 -14.67
N VAL A 9 -23.61 -18.16 -14.80
CA VAL A 9 -23.59 -18.94 -16.05
C VAL A 9 -25.01 -19.32 -16.49
N CYS A 10 -25.86 -19.75 -15.54
CA CYS A 10 -27.24 -20.16 -15.83
C CYS A 10 -28.13 -18.98 -16.31
N SER A 11 -27.89 -17.76 -15.81
CA SER A 11 -28.63 -16.56 -16.23
C SER A 11 -28.20 -16.05 -17.62
N ILE A 12 -26.96 -16.31 -18.03
CA ILE A 12 -26.41 -15.92 -19.34
C ILE A 12 -26.91 -16.86 -20.45
N VAL A 13 -27.03 -18.16 -20.18
CA VAL A 13 -27.44 -19.18 -21.16
C VAL A 13 -28.89 -18.98 -21.65
N MET A 14 -29.79 -18.42 -20.84
CA MET A 14 -31.21 -18.32 -21.21
C MET A 14 -31.58 -17.12 -22.09
N LYS A 15 -30.72 -16.09 -22.22
CA LYS A 15 -30.94 -14.96 -23.16
C LYS A 15 -30.25 -15.10 -24.52
N ILE A 16 -29.45 -16.15 -24.71
CA ILE A 16 -28.68 -16.47 -25.95
C ILE A 16 -29.56 -17.13 -27.05
N LYS A 17 -30.88 -17.05 -26.92
CA LYS A 17 -31.85 -17.61 -27.90
C LYS A 17 -32.24 -16.64 -29.03
N ILE A 18 -31.44 -15.63 -29.32
CA ILE A 18 -31.61 -14.78 -30.50
C ILE A 18 -30.32 -14.76 -31.31
N LEU A 19 -30.32 -15.66 -32.28
CA LEU A 19 -29.49 -15.74 -33.47
C LEU A 19 -29.08 -14.36 -34.02
N SER A 20 -27.78 -14.09 -34.12
CA SER A 20 -27.21 -13.26 -35.19
C SER A 20 -25.69 -13.41 -35.22
N LEU A 21 -25.22 -14.03 -36.31
CA LEU A 21 -23.84 -14.09 -36.75
C LEU A 21 -23.41 -12.67 -37.16
N GLY A 22 -22.37 -12.12 -36.54
CA GLY A 22 -21.84 -10.80 -36.89
C GLY A 22 -20.45 -10.56 -36.32
N LEU A 23 -19.43 -10.76 -37.16
CA LEU A 23 -18.09 -10.19 -36.98
C LEU A 23 -18.20 -8.68 -36.78
N ILE A 24 -17.80 -8.16 -35.61
CA ILE A 24 -17.46 -6.74 -35.44
C ILE A 24 -16.19 -6.63 -34.62
N SER A 25 -15.17 -6.11 -35.30
CA SER A 25 -13.86 -5.71 -34.82
C SER A 25 -13.95 -4.56 -33.80
N ILE A 26 -12.95 -4.53 -32.91
CA ILE A 26 -12.35 -3.36 -32.24
C ILE A 26 -13.34 -2.40 -31.58
N LEU A 27 -13.33 -2.36 -30.24
CA LEU A 27 -13.21 -1.10 -29.51
C LEU A 27 -12.42 -1.32 -28.22
N PHE A 28 -11.30 -0.61 -28.10
CA PHE A 28 -10.63 -0.34 -26.84
C PHE A 28 -11.67 0.16 -25.84
N VAL A 29 -11.96 -0.62 -24.81
CA VAL A 29 -12.54 -0.05 -23.58
C VAL A 29 -11.35 0.35 -22.71
N GLY A 30 -10.71 1.45 -23.10
CA GLY A 30 -10.03 2.28 -22.12
C GLY A 30 -11.05 2.61 -21.05
N CYS A 31 -10.80 2.17 -19.82
CA CYS A 31 -11.62 2.51 -18.67
C CYS A 31 -11.59 4.04 -18.55
N ASN A 32 -12.65 4.71 -19.00
CA ASN A 32 -12.79 6.16 -18.98
C ASN A 32 -12.99 6.58 -17.52
N LYS A 33 -11.89 6.71 -16.76
CA LYS A 33 -11.90 7.45 -15.50
C LYS A 33 -12.13 8.92 -15.87
N GLN A 34 -13.33 9.39 -15.56
CA GLN A 34 -13.68 10.80 -15.57
C GLN A 34 -12.62 11.60 -14.81
N PRO A 35 -12.10 12.72 -15.36
CA PRO A 35 -11.05 13.48 -14.72
C PRO A 35 -11.66 14.32 -13.60
N GLU A 36 -11.61 13.83 -12.37
CA GLU A 36 -11.66 14.72 -11.22
C GLU A 36 -10.31 15.43 -11.13
N VAL A 37 -10.21 16.59 -11.79
CA VAL A 37 -9.20 17.58 -11.46
C VAL A 37 -9.57 18.13 -10.08
N LYS A 38 -9.09 17.46 -9.05
CA LYS A 38 -8.69 18.13 -7.83
C LYS A 38 -7.18 18.05 -7.82
N THR A 39 -6.53 19.21 -7.84
CA THR A 39 -5.14 19.37 -7.44
C THR A 39 -5.04 19.10 -5.93
N GLU A 40 -5.33 17.87 -5.53
CA GLU A 40 -4.76 17.28 -4.33
C GLU A 40 -3.41 16.74 -4.79
N GLN A 41 -2.31 17.15 -4.14
CA GLN A 41 -1.02 16.50 -4.35
C GLN A 41 -1.27 15.00 -4.38
N ALA A 42 -0.89 14.33 -5.47
CA ALA A 42 -1.14 12.90 -5.65
C ALA A 42 -0.66 12.17 -4.38
N GLN A 43 -1.61 11.76 -3.53
CA GLN A 43 -1.29 11.01 -2.32
C GLN A 43 -0.78 9.66 -2.80
N GLU A 44 0.46 9.36 -2.43
CA GLU A 44 1.08 8.07 -2.69
C GLU A 44 0.21 6.98 -2.03
N SER A 45 -0.11 5.91 -2.79
CA SER A 45 -0.96 4.83 -2.29
C SER A 45 -0.31 4.13 -1.10
N PHE A 46 -1.12 3.63 -0.16
CA PHE A 46 -0.64 2.89 1.01
C PHE A 46 0.38 1.80 0.65
N GLU A 47 0.10 1.00 -0.38
CA GLU A 47 0.99 -0.09 -0.83
C GLU A 47 2.40 0.40 -1.19
N VAL A 48 2.53 1.55 -1.85
CA VAL A 48 3.83 2.12 -2.20
C VAL A 48 4.60 2.57 -0.95
N VAL A 49 3.90 3.16 0.01
CA VAL A 49 4.51 3.60 1.28
C VAL A 49 4.90 2.39 2.15
N ASP A 50 4.05 1.36 2.20
CA ASP A 50 4.29 0.12 2.94
C ASP A 50 5.51 -0.64 2.39
N ASN A 51 5.59 -0.80 1.06
CA ASN A 51 6.77 -1.36 0.40
C ASN A 51 8.04 -0.58 0.74
N LYS A 52 7.96 0.75 0.82
CA LYS A 52 9.11 1.57 1.18
C LYS A 52 9.54 1.37 2.64
N ILE A 53 8.59 1.10 3.54
CA ILE A 53 8.91 0.71 4.92
C ILE A 53 9.60 -0.66 4.93
N SER A 54 9.14 -1.63 4.13
CA SER A 54 9.82 -2.92 4.01
C SER A 54 11.28 -2.77 3.55
N GLU A 55 11.55 -1.91 2.56
CA GLU A 55 12.93 -1.60 2.13
C GLU A 55 13.78 -1.02 3.28
N TYR A 56 13.20 -0.19 4.15
CA TYR A 56 13.93 0.30 5.32
C TYR A 56 14.23 -0.81 6.33
N MET A 57 13.33 -1.78 6.50
CA MET A 57 13.61 -2.95 7.34
C MET A 57 14.76 -3.78 6.76
N ASP A 58 14.79 -4.00 5.45
CA ASP A 58 15.88 -4.72 4.78
C ASP A 58 17.25 -4.05 5.03
N ILE A 59 17.29 -2.71 5.00
CA ILE A 59 18.50 -1.93 5.31
C ILE A 59 18.94 -2.14 6.77
N LEU A 60 18.00 -2.13 7.71
CA LEU A 60 18.25 -2.25 9.15
C LEU A 60 18.59 -3.67 9.59
N ASP A 61 18.09 -4.68 8.87
CA ASP A 61 18.34 -6.10 9.15
C ASP A 61 19.60 -6.64 8.48
N ASN A 62 20.06 -6.01 7.39
CA ASN A 62 21.27 -6.42 6.71
C ASN A 62 22.54 -5.98 7.47
N PRO A 63 23.38 -6.92 7.96
CA PRO A 63 24.62 -6.60 8.67
C PRO A 63 25.71 -5.99 7.77
N ASP A 64 25.62 -6.18 6.45
CA ASP A 64 26.58 -5.62 5.49
C ASP A 64 26.25 -4.17 5.11
N THR A 65 25.07 -3.66 5.51
CA THR A 65 24.72 -2.25 5.31
C THR A 65 25.67 -1.35 6.11
N PRO A 66 26.25 -0.29 5.51
CA PRO A 66 27.06 0.66 6.25
C PRO A 66 26.31 1.26 7.45
N LYS A 67 26.94 1.31 8.63
CA LYS A 67 26.32 1.84 9.86
C LYS A 67 25.78 3.27 9.71
N GLN A 68 26.40 4.09 8.85
CA GLN A 68 25.90 5.42 8.52
C GLN A 68 24.54 5.39 7.82
N GLU A 69 24.34 4.44 6.92
CA GLU A 69 23.07 4.26 6.21
C GLU A 69 21.98 3.71 7.14
N GLN A 70 22.32 2.71 7.96
CA GLN A 70 21.43 2.24 9.03
C GLN A 70 21.02 3.39 9.96
N THR A 71 21.96 4.24 10.37
CA THR A 71 21.69 5.40 11.23
C THR A 71 20.75 6.40 10.54
N ARG A 72 20.97 6.69 9.25
CA ARG A 72 20.12 7.61 8.48
C ARG A 72 18.69 7.06 8.37
N VAL A 73 18.56 5.78 8.04
CA VAL A 73 17.24 5.14 7.92
C VAL A 73 16.54 5.11 9.27
N LEU A 74 17.20 4.61 10.31
CA LEU A 74 16.63 4.46 11.64
C LEU A 74 16.19 5.81 12.25
N CYS A 75 17.07 6.80 12.20
CA CYS A 75 16.87 8.05 12.96
C CYS A 75 16.11 9.12 12.18
N LYS A 76 15.93 8.95 10.87
CA LYS A 76 15.36 10.00 10.02
C LYS A 76 14.38 9.44 8.99
N ASP A 77 14.86 8.62 8.06
CA ASP A 77 14.07 8.34 6.86
C ASP A 77 12.83 7.47 7.18
N TYR A 78 12.99 6.46 8.04
CA TYR A 78 11.90 5.60 8.46
C TYR A 78 10.87 6.34 9.34
N PRO A 79 11.25 7.00 10.46
CA PRO A 79 10.28 7.74 11.27
C PRO A 79 9.52 8.83 10.49
N ASN A 80 10.23 9.57 9.63
CA ASN A 80 9.59 10.64 8.85
C ASN A 80 8.59 10.08 7.83
N LEU A 81 8.94 9.01 7.10
CA LEU A 81 8.03 8.39 6.15
C LEU A 81 6.81 7.81 6.87
N TYR A 82 7.03 7.15 8.00
CA TYR A 82 5.98 6.52 8.79
C TYR A 82 4.97 7.56 9.28
N GLU A 83 5.42 8.64 9.92
CA GLU A 83 4.51 9.67 10.43
C GLU A 83 3.82 10.45 9.30
N SER A 84 4.58 10.88 8.29
CA SER A 84 4.07 11.81 7.28
C SER A 84 3.23 11.16 6.19
N LYS A 85 3.45 9.87 5.89
CA LYS A 85 2.76 9.17 4.80
C LYS A 85 2.04 7.90 5.25
N TYR A 86 2.68 7.05 6.05
CA TYR A 86 2.09 5.75 6.40
C TYR A 86 0.87 5.89 7.30
N ILE A 87 1.00 6.63 8.41
CA ILE A 87 -0.11 6.87 9.33
C ILE A 87 -1.34 7.47 8.63
N PRO A 88 -1.25 8.58 7.87
CA PRO A 88 -2.42 9.13 7.20
C PRO A 88 -3.01 8.18 6.14
N ALA A 89 -2.17 7.44 5.41
CA ALA A 89 -2.65 6.45 4.44
C ALA A 89 -3.41 5.30 5.12
N LEU A 90 -2.87 4.75 6.21
CA LEU A 90 -3.49 3.65 6.96
C LEU A 90 -4.79 4.09 7.63
N LEU A 91 -4.82 5.27 8.27
CA LEU A 91 -6.02 5.81 8.89
C LEU A 91 -7.13 6.10 7.87
N LYS A 92 -6.78 6.42 6.61
CA LYS A 92 -7.76 6.58 5.53
C LYS A 92 -8.36 5.23 5.10
N LEU A 93 -7.56 4.16 5.11
CA LEU A 93 -8.00 2.83 4.71
C LEU A 93 -8.82 2.13 5.80
N ALA A 94 -8.40 2.24 7.06
CA ALA A 94 -8.97 1.52 8.19
C ALA A 94 -9.14 2.42 9.43
N PRO A 95 -9.97 3.49 9.36
CA PRO A 95 -10.06 4.53 10.39
C PRO A 95 -10.57 4.05 11.76
N LYS A 96 -11.17 2.86 11.84
CA LYS A 96 -11.72 2.29 13.09
C LYS A 96 -10.77 1.32 13.77
N ASP A 97 -9.78 0.81 13.04
CA ASP A 97 -8.90 -0.26 13.51
C ASP A 97 -7.58 0.30 14.08
N TYR A 98 -7.26 1.56 13.76
CA TYR A 98 -6.01 2.21 14.13
C TYR A 98 -6.24 3.61 14.71
N SER A 99 -5.32 4.05 15.57
CA SER A 99 -5.19 5.44 16.01
C SER A 99 -3.76 5.94 15.78
N LYS A 100 -3.59 7.25 15.63
CA LYS A 100 -2.26 7.85 15.46
C LYS A 100 -1.36 7.51 16.65
N GLU A 101 -1.89 7.55 17.87
CA GLU A 101 -1.14 7.34 19.12
C GLU A 101 -0.59 5.92 19.18
N LYS A 102 -1.42 4.92 18.83
CA LYS A 102 -0.99 3.53 18.80
C LYS A 102 0.09 3.31 17.73
N LEU A 103 -0.12 3.84 16.52
CA LEU A 103 0.84 3.71 15.43
C LEU A 103 2.19 4.38 15.76
N MET A 104 2.19 5.54 16.42
CA MET A 104 3.43 6.19 16.89
C MET A 104 4.12 5.41 18.00
N SER A 105 3.36 4.77 18.89
CA SER A 105 3.90 3.85 19.90
C SER A 105 4.56 2.63 19.25
N ASP A 106 3.91 2.03 18.25
CA ASP A 106 4.43 0.88 17.51
C ASP A 106 5.71 1.25 16.74
N LEU A 107 5.75 2.45 16.13
CA LEU A 107 6.96 3.00 15.53
C LEU A 107 8.08 3.14 16.56
N LYS A 108 7.79 3.71 17.74
CA LYS A 108 8.80 3.89 18.79
C LYS A 108 9.39 2.56 19.26
N VAL A 109 8.55 1.55 19.50
CA VAL A 109 9.00 0.21 19.88
C VAL A 109 9.93 -0.36 18.80
N SER A 110 9.55 -0.21 17.53
CA SER A 110 10.35 -0.68 16.40
C SER A 110 11.70 0.06 16.31
N THR A 111 11.71 1.38 16.43
CA THR A 111 12.95 2.17 16.38
C THR A 111 13.86 1.93 17.59
N ASP A 112 13.30 1.74 18.78
CA ASP A 112 14.08 1.44 19.99
C ASP A 112 14.75 0.07 19.86
N TYR A 113 14.04 -0.94 19.35
CA TYR A 113 14.60 -2.26 19.07
C TYR A 113 15.82 -2.18 18.14
N TYR A 114 15.72 -1.46 17.03
CA TYR A 114 16.84 -1.33 16.10
C TYR A 114 17.96 -0.46 16.64
N ALA A 115 17.65 0.58 17.43
CA ALA A 115 18.65 1.40 18.09
C ALA A 115 19.52 0.56 19.04
N GLU A 116 18.89 -0.31 19.83
CA GLU A 116 19.58 -1.25 20.71
C GLU A 116 20.36 -2.31 19.92
N LYS A 117 19.71 -2.98 18.96
CA LYS A 117 20.32 -4.03 18.13
C LYS A 117 21.58 -3.57 17.41
N LEU A 118 21.57 -2.35 16.87
CA LEU A 118 22.63 -1.81 16.02
C LEU A 118 23.63 -0.93 16.78
N ASP A 119 23.42 -0.72 18.09
CA ASP A 119 24.17 0.22 18.92
C ASP A 119 24.23 1.62 18.27
N ILE A 120 23.04 2.16 17.97
CA ILE A 120 22.84 3.47 17.33
C ILE A 120 22.11 4.40 18.31
N VAL A 121 22.65 5.61 18.48
CA VAL A 121 22.00 6.69 19.23
C VAL A 121 21.55 7.77 18.26
N CYS A 122 20.23 7.93 18.12
CA CYS A 122 19.64 9.03 17.36
C CYS A 122 19.81 10.35 18.14
N LYS A 123 20.25 11.41 17.45
CA LYS A 123 20.53 12.73 18.02
C LYS A 123 19.44 13.74 17.66
#